data_AF-A0A7C0Z1Z1-F1
#
_entry.id   AF-A0A7C0Z1Z1-F1
#
_cell.length_a   1.000
_cell.length_b   1.000
_cell.length_c   1.000
_cell.angle_alpha   90.00
_cell.angle_beta   90.00
_cell.angle_gamma   90.00
#
_symmetry.space_group_name_H-M   'P 1'
#
loop_
_entity.id
_entity.type
_entity.pdbx_description
1 polymer ?
#
loop_
_entity_poly.entity_id
_entity_poly.type
_entity_poly.pdbx_seq_one_letter_code
_entity_poly.pdbx_strand_id
1 'polypeptide(L)'
;MNVKIGVIKLTVFLIVVFIVGIPVLSVFLPLIEVLTIYPLLISLILSLLIFAYKMMKSEKSLEIILRVATAILILFWLFTQVATIITVELEYHSLVNEYSQLFKENPIDGFNSSWAVAVKYRNVFDGTYGKNETLPNRVLTSNSGFYLGFTPLFWLYLEWFDGLEKLIVVQKKGNCGEFAIAIKTLLRDVTGLKTRVVSMEGFDHAFPELYWNGSWWVFDAIFTTPKYPVKAENYAEYLKENKRNVYECLRNLKDGETGTSVLAEHGFEAVNVMIFAIIDPALGNADDKPAENADVEIFALKNWYDPLVGRGKTDEEGKYQTVLRRYGDYVIVAKSSDGRFVGVLEIDGRELSNGSEIVVRLHKYE
;
A
#
# COMPACT_ATOMS: atom_id res chain seq x y z
N MET A 1 43.28 -22.24 -23.48
CA MET A 1 42.37 -21.08 -23.62
C MET A 1 40.92 -21.41 -23.22
N ASN A 2 40.40 -22.60 -23.57
CA ASN A 2 39.02 -23.02 -23.28
C ASN A 2 38.67 -23.25 -21.80
N VAL A 3 39.63 -23.69 -20.97
CA VAL A 3 39.40 -23.88 -19.51
C VAL A 3 39.06 -22.55 -18.81
N LYS A 4 39.72 -21.45 -19.19
CA LYS A 4 39.43 -20.11 -18.64
C LYS A 4 38.00 -19.65 -19.00
N ILE A 5 37.54 -19.95 -20.21
CA ILE A 5 36.17 -19.62 -20.66
C ILE A 5 35.12 -20.44 -19.91
N GLY A 6 35.39 -21.73 -19.66
CA GLY A 6 34.50 -22.59 -18.86
C GLY A 6 34.36 -22.13 -17.41
N VAL A 7 35.48 -21.75 -16.78
CA VAL A 7 35.50 -21.20 -15.41
C VAL A 7 34.72 -19.90 -15.35
N ILE A 8 34.91 -18.97 -16.29
CA ILE A 8 34.17 -17.70 -16.33
C ILE A 8 32.66 -17.94 -16.47
N LYS A 9 32.23 -18.85 -17.36
CA LYS A 9 30.79 -19.16 -17.53
C LYS A 9 30.17 -19.77 -16.27
N LEU A 10 30.90 -20.65 -15.59
CA LEU A 10 30.46 -21.25 -14.33
C LEU A 10 30.39 -20.21 -13.20
N THR A 11 31.38 -19.31 -13.10
CA THR A 11 31.37 -18.23 -12.11
C THR A 11 30.20 -17.27 -12.34
N VAL A 12 29.91 -16.88 -13.58
CA VAL A 12 28.74 -16.04 -13.90
C VAL A 12 27.43 -16.76 -13.55
N PHE A 13 27.32 -18.05 -13.87
CA PHE A 13 26.14 -18.85 -13.55
C PHE A 13 25.88 -18.92 -12.03
N LEU A 14 26.94 -19.10 -11.23
CA LEU A 14 26.83 -19.13 -9.77
C LEU A 14 26.43 -17.78 -9.20
N ILE A 15 27.00 -16.69 -9.72
CA ILE A 15 26.63 -15.33 -9.32
C ILE A 15 25.14 -15.11 -9.60
N VAL A 16 24.63 -15.57 -10.74
CA VAL A 16 23.20 -15.51 -11.06
C VAL A 16 22.38 -16.35 -10.08
N VAL A 17 22.73 -17.62 -9.83
CA VAL A 17 21.98 -18.47 -8.87
C VAL A 17 21.99 -17.89 -7.45
N PHE A 18 23.11 -17.33 -7.01
CA PHE A 18 23.25 -16.71 -5.69
C PHE A 18 22.39 -15.43 -5.60
N ILE A 19 22.43 -14.57 -6.62
CA ILE A 19 21.62 -13.34 -6.68
C ILE A 19 20.12 -13.65 -6.84
N VAL A 20 19.74 -14.75 -7.50
CA VAL A 20 18.33 -15.12 -7.76
C VAL A 20 17.68 -15.87 -6.58
N GLY A 21 18.44 -16.68 -5.83
CA GLY A 21 17.90 -17.51 -4.74
C GLY A 21 17.72 -16.76 -3.40
N ILE A 22 18.62 -15.81 -3.12
CA ILE A 22 18.61 -14.95 -1.93
C ILE A 22 17.30 -14.16 -1.75
N PRO A 23 16.73 -13.51 -2.78
CA PRO A 23 15.57 -12.65 -2.63
C PRO A 23 14.31 -13.45 -2.32
N VAL A 24 14.09 -14.58 -3.00
CA VAL A 24 12.87 -15.39 -2.86
C VAL A 24 12.73 -15.97 -1.45
N LEU A 25 13.83 -16.40 -0.84
CA LEU A 25 13.84 -16.95 0.52
C LEU A 25 13.74 -15.88 1.61
N SER A 26 14.25 -14.67 1.34
CA SER A 26 14.18 -13.54 2.27
C SER A 26 12.76 -12.99 2.47
N VAL A 27 11.83 -13.34 1.58
CA VAL A 27 10.41 -12.95 1.65
C VAL A 27 9.63 -13.77 2.68
N PHE A 28 10.06 -14.99 3.04
CA PHE A 28 9.22 -15.91 3.84
C PHE A 28 9.74 -16.24 5.23
N LEU A 29 10.99 -15.93 5.53
CA LEU A 29 11.63 -16.39 6.75
C LEU A 29 12.20 -15.20 7.51
N PRO A 30 12.05 -15.14 8.86
CA PRO A 30 12.88 -14.27 9.68
C PRO A 30 14.34 -14.47 9.26
N LEU A 31 15.15 -13.41 9.25
CA LEU A 31 16.57 -13.44 8.81
C LEU A 31 17.36 -14.67 9.34
N ILE A 32 16.99 -15.16 10.52
CA ILE A 32 17.53 -16.34 11.23
C ILE A 32 17.21 -17.68 10.54
N GLU A 33 16.04 -17.84 9.91
CA GLU A 33 15.65 -19.06 9.17
C GLU A 33 16.14 -19.02 7.72
N VAL A 34 16.30 -17.83 7.13
CA VAL A 34 17.05 -17.69 5.88
C VAL A 34 18.51 -18.16 6.08
N LEU A 35 19.10 -17.85 7.24
CA LEU A 35 20.44 -18.30 7.68
C LEU A 35 20.59 -19.81 7.86
N THR A 36 19.51 -20.59 8.04
CA THR A 36 19.59 -22.06 8.12
C THR A 36 19.42 -22.74 6.76
N ILE A 37 18.68 -22.12 5.83
CA ILE A 37 18.54 -22.59 4.45
C ILE A 37 19.77 -22.23 3.60
N TYR A 38 20.47 -21.13 3.91
CA TYR A 38 21.68 -20.71 3.20
C TYR A 38 22.80 -21.75 3.20
N PRO A 39 23.22 -22.37 4.31
CA PRO A 39 24.20 -23.45 4.32
C PRO A 39 23.80 -24.63 3.43
N LEU A 40 22.51 -24.89 3.28
CA LEU A 40 21.98 -26.00 2.50
C LEU A 40 21.96 -25.69 0.99
N LEU A 41 21.56 -24.47 0.62
CA LEU A 41 21.67 -23.95 -0.76
C LEU A 41 23.13 -23.76 -1.19
N ILE A 42 23.97 -23.22 -0.31
CA ILE A 42 25.42 -23.09 -0.52
C ILE A 42 26.07 -24.47 -0.63
N SER A 43 25.70 -25.43 0.22
CA SER A 43 26.19 -26.81 0.15
C SER A 43 25.73 -27.50 -1.14
N LEU A 44 24.48 -27.30 -1.58
CA LEU A 44 23.97 -27.83 -2.83
C LEU A 44 24.72 -27.24 -4.04
N ILE A 45 24.95 -25.93 -4.03
CA ILE A 45 25.72 -25.23 -5.07
C ILE A 45 27.18 -25.68 -5.06
N LEU A 46 27.83 -25.78 -3.89
CA LEU A 46 29.20 -26.33 -3.75
C LEU A 46 29.29 -27.79 -4.20
N SER A 47 28.26 -28.59 -3.94
CA SER A 47 28.16 -29.98 -4.39
C SER A 47 28.09 -30.04 -5.92
N LEU A 48 27.25 -29.21 -6.52
CA LEU A 48 27.15 -29.05 -7.97
C LEU A 48 28.46 -28.52 -8.58
N LEU A 49 29.19 -27.65 -7.87
CA LEU A 49 30.50 -27.14 -8.27
C LEU A 49 31.60 -28.19 -8.25
N ILE A 50 31.70 -28.96 -7.17
CA ILE A 50 32.67 -30.05 -7.03
C ILE A 50 32.38 -31.13 -8.08
N PHE A 51 31.11 -31.42 -8.35
CA PHE A 51 30.67 -32.33 -9.38
C PHE A 51 31.03 -31.81 -10.79
N ALA A 52 30.70 -30.56 -11.09
CA ALA A 52 31.06 -29.92 -12.36
C ALA A 52 32.59 -29.88 -12.58
N TYR A 53 33.37 -29.57 -11.54
CA TYR A 53 34.84 -29.55 -11.58
C TYR A 53 35.44 -30.94 -11.85
N LYS A 54 34.98 -32.00 -11.15
CA LYS A 54 35.44 -33.38 -11.42
C LYS A 54 35.12 -33.82 -12.85
N MET A 55 34.04 -33.30 -13.42
CA MET A 55 33.54 -33.65 -14.75
C MET A 55 34.11 -32.78 -15.88
N MET A 56 34.75 -31.63 -15.56
CA MET A 56 35.49 -30.79 -16.52
C MET A 56 36.63 -31.53 -17.24
N LYS A 57 36.96 -32.75 -16.80
CA LYS A 57 37.92 -33.64 -17.46
C LYS A 57 37.40 -34.24 -18.78
N SER A 58 36.14 -34.03 -19.15
CA SER A 58 35.52 -34.54 -20.38
C SER A 58 34.84 -33.41 -21.18
N GLU A 59 35.41 -33.05 -22.34
CA GLU A 59 35.06 -31.84 -23.10
C GLU A 59 33.67 -31.85 -23.75
N LYS A 60 33.19 -33.00 -24.25
CA LYS A 60 31.86 -33.10 -24.89
C LYS A 60 30.70 -33.27 -23.90
N SER A 61 30.95 -33.79 -22.70
CA SER A 61 29.90 -33.98 -21.69
C SER A 61 29.52 -32.69 -20.97
N LEU A 62 30.45 -31.73 -20.90
CA LEU A 62 30.27 -30.48 -20.14
C LEU A 62 29.10 -29.64 -20.64
N GLU A 63 28.92 -29.51 -21.96
CA GLU A 63 27.85 -28.65 -22.52
C GLU A 63 26.46 -29.22 -22.25
N ILE A 64 26.29 -30.54 -22.45
CA ILE A 64 25.03 -31.23 -22.17
C ILE A 64 24.69 -31.16 -20.68
N ILE A 65 25.68 -31.40 -19.81
CA ILE A 65 25.51 -31.32 -18.36
C ILE A 65 25.15 -29.90 -17.93
N LEU A 66 25.80 -28.86 -18.48
CA LEU A 66 25.50 -27.47 -18.14
C LEU A 66 24.07 -27.09 -18.55
N ARG A 67 23.61 -27.54 -19.73
CA ARG A 67 22.22 -27.36 -20.19
C ARG A 67 21.24 -28.05 -19.23
N VAL A 68 21.51 -29.28 -18.83
CA VAL A 68 20.68 -30.03 -17.88
C VAL A 68 20.67 -29.35 -16.50
N ALA A 69 21.82 -28.93 -15.97
CA ALA A 69 21.90 -28.24 -14.69
C ALA A 69 21.16 -26.90 -14.71
N THR A 70 21.28 -26.15 -15.82
CA THR A 70 20.54 -24.90 -16.03
C THR A 70 19.04 -25.15 -16.10
N ALA A 71 18.61 -26.18 -16.83
CA ALA A 71 17.20 -26.57 -16.89
C ALA A 71 16.66 -26.97 -15.51
N ILE A 72 17.40 -27.77 -14.73
CA ILE A 72 17.02 -28.14 -13.36
C ILE A 72 16.90 -26.90 -12.47
N LEU A 73 17.83 -25.94 -12.59
CA LEU A 73 17.78 -24.71 -11.79
C LEU A 73 16.62 -23.80 -12.17
N ILE A 74 16.30 -23.68 -13.47
CA ILE A 74 15.11 -22.95 -13.93
C ILE A 74 13.85 -23.65 -13.42
N LEU A 75 13.76 -24.98 -13.51
CA LEU A 75 12.61 -25.73 -13.02
C LEU A 75 12.44 -25.58 -11.51
N PHE A 76 13.54 -25.64 -10.75
CA PHE A 76 13.52 -25.41 -9.31
C PHE A 76 13.07 -23.98 -8.97
N TRP A 77 13.59 -22.98 -9.70
CA TRP A 77 13.22 -21.58 -9.54
C TRP A 77 11.75 -21.27 -9.88
N LEU A 78 11.19 -21.94 -10.89
CA LEU A 78 9.76 -21.86 -11.20
C LEU A 78 8.93 -22.59 -10.15
N PHE A 79 9.40 -23.77 -9.72
CA PHE A 79 8.73 -24.57 -8.70
C PHE A 79 8.62 -23.82 -7.38
N THR A 80 9.67 -23.10 -6.94
CA THR A 80 9.60 -22.32 -5.69
C THR A 80 8.56 -21.21 -5.76
N GLN A 81 8.45 -20.50 -6.88
CA GLN A 81 7.40 -19.48 -7.07
C GLN A 81 6.00 -20.08 -7.01
N VAL A 82 5.78 -21.20 -7.71
CA VAL A 82 4.47 -21.89 -7.72
C VAL A 82 4.14 -22.45 -6.33
N ALA A 83 5.11 -23.05 -5.65
CA ALA A 83 4.94 -23.57 -4.29
C ALA A 83 4.55 -22.44 -3.32
N THR A 84 5.20 -21.28 -3.41
CA THR A 84 4.85 -20.09 -2.65
C THR A 84 3.40 -19.65 -2.88
N ILE A 85 2.97 -19.55 -4.14
CA ILE A 85 1.58 -19.19 -4.48
C ILE A 85 0.60 -20.18 -3.85
N ILE A 86 0.89 -21.47 -3.99
CA ILE A 86 0.06 -22.54 -3.41
C ILE A 86 -0.02 -22.40 -1.89
N THR A 87 1.10 -22.12 -1.20
CA THR A 87 1.10 -21.93 0.26
C THR A 87 0.23 -20.75 0.67
N VAL A 88 0.36 -19.59 0.02
CA VAL A 88 -0.47 -18.41 0.31
C VAL A 88 -1.95 -18.72 0.09
N GLU A 89 -2.32 -19.37 -1.02
CA GLU A 89 -3.71 -19.76 -1.29
C GLU A 89 -4.26 -20.76 -0.28
N LEU A 90 -3.49 -21.79 0.08
CA LEU A 90 -3.93 -22.80 1.04
C LEU A 90 -4.15 -22.20 2.43
N GLU A 91 -3.21 -21.39 2.91
CA GLU A 91 -3.35 -20.71 4.20
C GLU A 91 -4.50 -19.70 4.18
N TYR A 92 -4.62 -18.92 3.09
CA TYR A 92 -5.71 -17.98 2.93
C TYR A 92 -7.08 -18.67 2.93
N HIS A 93 -7.26 -19.71 2.13
CA HIS A 93 -8.51 -20.48 2.10
C HIS A 93 -8.81 -21.14 3.44
N SER A 94 -7.80 -21.63 4.16
CA SER A 94 -7.96 -22.15 5.52
C SER A 94 -8.51 -21.07 6.45
N LEU A 95 -7.96 -19.85 6.40
CA LEU A 95 -8.45 -18.73 7.20
C LEU A 95 -9.89 -18.37 6.80
N VAL A 96 -10.18 -18.17 5.51
CA VAL A 96 -11.54 -17.84 5.05
C VAL A 96 -12.55 -18.89 5.51
N ASN A 97 -12.21 -20.19 5.46
CA ASN A 97 -13.07 -21.25 5.95
C ASN A 97 -13.30 -21.17 7.46
N GLU A 98 -12.23 -20.97 8.25
CA GLU A 98 -12.31 -20.80 9.70
C GLU A 98 -13.20 -19.60 10.09
N TYR A 99 -13.00 -18.45 9.45
CA TYR A 99 -13.79 -17.24 9.71
C TYR A 99 -15.21 -17.34 9.16
N SER A 100 -15.43 -18.10 8.08
CA SER A 100 -16.78 -18.40 7.57
C SER A 100 -17.57 -19.30 8.51
N GLN A 101 -16.91 -20.25 9.19
CA GLN A 101 -17.54 -21.03 10.25
C GLN A 101 -17.91 -20.13 11.42
N LEU A 102 -16.99 -19.29 11.90
CA LEU A 102 -17.27 -18.30 12.95
C LEU A 102 -18.45 -17.39 12.59
N PHE A 103 -18.50 -16.93 11.35
CA PHE A 103 -19.57 -16.07 10.85
C PHE A 103 -20.94 -16.77 10.89
N LYS A 104 -21.00 -18.05 10.51
CA LYS A 104 -22.23 -18.86 10.49
C LYS A 104 -22.69 -19.31 11.88
N GLU A 105 -21.75 -19.58 12.78
CA GLU A 105 -22.03 -20.09 14.13
C GLU A 105 -22.52 -19.01 15.09
N ASN A 106 -22.44 -17.73 14.73
CA ASN A 106 -22.86 -16.61 15.56
C ASN A 106 -24.23 -16.09 15.07
N PRO A 107 -25.35 -16.44 15.73
CA PRO A 107 -26.69 -16.36 15.14
C PRO A 107 -27.43 -15.05 15.41
N ILE A 108 -26.76 -14.01 15.91
CA ILE A 108 -27.42 -12.76 16.35
C ILE A 108 -27.88 -11.93 15.14
N ASP A 109 -26.99 -11.66 14.17
CA ASP A 109 -27.26 -11.19 12.81
C ASP A 109 -25.92 -11.14 12.02
N GLY A 110 -26.00 -11.06 10.67
CA GLY A 110 -24.80 -11.02 9.82
C GLY A 110 -23.86 -9.82 10.10
N PHE A 111 -24.38 -8.74 10.69
CA PHE A 111 -23.57 -7.57 11.03
C PHE A 111 -22.68 -7.82 12.25
N ASN A 112 -23.26 -8.32 13.35
CA ASN A 112 -22.51 -8.68 14.54
C ASN A 112 -21.53 -9.82 14.28
N SER A 113 -21.89 -10.78 13.43
CA SER A 113 -20.98 -11.83 12.97
C SER A 113 -19.79 -11.27 12.17
N SER A 114 -20.03 -10.27 11.32
CA SER A 114 -18.95 -9.56 10.62
C SER A 114 -18.01 -8.85 11.60
N TRP A 115 -18.56 -8.19 12.62
CA TRP A 115 -17.75 -7.55 13.66
C TRP A 115 -16.92 -8.57 14.45
N ALA A 116 -17.50 -9.72 14.79
CA ALA A 116 -16.79 -10.80 15.46
C ALA A 116 -15.60 -11.32 14.66
N VAL A 117 -15.71 -11.40 13.33
CA VAL A 117 -14.58 -11.72 12.44
C VAL A 117 -13.47 -10.69 12.58
N ALA A 118 -13.79 -9.40 12.50
CA ALA A 118 -12.81 -8.33 12.64
C ALA A 118 -12.10 -8.34 14.02
N VAL A 119 -12.87 -8.55 15.09
CA VAL A 119 -12.33 -8.66 16.46
C VAL A 119 -11.43 -9.89 16.61
N LYS A 120 -11.82 -11.04 16.07
CA LYS A 120 -10.99 -12.25 16.13
C LYS A 120 -9.68 -12.07 15.36
N TYR A 121 -9.73 -11.48 14.17
CA TYR A 121 -8.52 -11.20 13.38
C TYR A 121 -7.60 -10.20 14.09
N ARG A 122 -8.16 -9.13 14.67
CA ARG A 122 -7.40 -8.19 15.50
C ARG A 122 -6.61 -8.87 16.61
N ASN A 123 -7.20 -9.84 17.30
CA ASN A 123 -6.56 -10.48 18.44
C ASN A 123 -5.33 -11.33 18.05
N VAL A 124 -5.20 -11.71 16.78
CA VAL A 124 -4.04 -12.43 16.24
C VAL A 124 -3.12 -11.55 15.40
N PHE A 125 -3.48 -10.28 15.20
CA PHE A 125 -2.72 -9.34 14.39
C PHE A 125 -1.58 -8.69 15.19
N ASP A 126 -0.35 -8.80 14.72
CA ASP A 126 0.82 -8.15 15.31
C ASP A 126 1.06 -6.76 14.72
N GLY A 127 0.82 -5.72 15.52
CA GLY A 127 1.01 -4.34 15.12
C GLY A 127 2.49 -3.95 15.01
N THR A 128 2.90 -3.38 13.87
CA THR A 128 4.27 -2.91 13.62
C THR A 128 4.45 -1.41 13.77
N TYR A 129 3.45 -0.67 14.25
CA TYR A 129 3.53 0.78 14.36
C TYR A 129 4.70 1.20 15.26
N GLY A 130 5.55 2.12 14.78
CA GLY A 130 6.77 2.56 15.48
C GLY A 130 7.89 1.51 15.56
N LYS A 131 7.75 0.36 14.90
CA LYS A 131 8.78 -0.69 14.86
C LYS A 131 9.42 -0.75 13.46
N ASN A 132 10.75 -0.86 13.43
CA ASN A 132 11.47 -1.12 12.18
C ASN A 132 11.44 -2.61 11.86
N GLU A 133 10.34 -3.06 11.26
CA GLU A 133 10.13 -4.46 10.89
C GLU A 133 10.05 -4.65 9.38
N THR A 134 10.73 -5.70 8.91
CA THR A 134 10.70 -6.12 7.51
C THR A 134 9.56 -7.11 7.32
N LEU A 135 8.58 -6.75 6.50
CA LEU A 135 7.43 -7.61 6.20
C LEU A 135 7.49 -8.10 4.75
N PRO A 136 7.03 -9.34 4.48
CA PRO A 136 7.03 -9.92 3.14
C PRO A 136 6.42 -8.98 2.09
N ASN A 137 5.21 -8.48 2.35
CA ASN A 137 4.49 -7.58 1.45
C ASN A 137 5.27 -6.28 1.17
N ARG A 138 5.91 -5.68 2.18
CA ARG A 138 6.68 -4.44 2.04
C ARG A 138 7.99 -4.64 1.28
N VAL A 139 8.66 -5.78 1.47
CA VAL A 139 9.88 -6.11 0.73
C VAL A 139 9.59 -6.23 -0.77
N LEU A 140 8.49 -6.89 -1.10
CA LEU A 140 8.04 -7.11 -2.47
C LEU A 140 7.64 -5.80 -3.17
N THR A 141 6.97 -4.89 -2.46
CA THR A 141 6.50 -3.62 -3.03
C THR A 141 7.59 -2.53 -3.09
N SER A 142 8.46 -2.44 -2.08
CA SER A 142 9.52 -1.41 -2.02
C SER A 142 10.65 -1.62 -3.03
N ASN A 143 10.90 -2.87 -3.45
CA ASN A 143 11.96 -3.21 -4.39
C ASN A 143 11.40 -3.89 -5.65
N SER A 144 10.21 -3.47 -6.09
CA SER A 144 9.47 -4.10 -7.19
C SER A 144 10.35 -4.36 -8.41
N GLY A 145 11.22 -3.41 -8.82
CA GLY A 145 12.13 -3.58 -9.96
C GLY A 145 13.13 -4.76 -9.84
N PHE A 146 13.62 -5.05 -8.65
CA PHE A 146 14.53 -6.17 -8.42
C PHE A 146 13.76 -7.51 -8.38
N TYR A 147 12.64 -7.57 -7.67
CA TYR A 147 11.81 -8.76 -7.59
C TYR A 147 11.10 -9.10 -8.91
N LEU A 148 10.71 -8.10 -9.70
CA LEU A 148 10.13 -8.24 -11.05
C LEU A 148 11.02 -9.07 -11.99
N GLY A 149 12.34 -8.90 -11.90
CA GLY A 149 13.29 -9.67 -12.71
C GLY A 149 13.46 -11.12 -12.26
N PHE A 150 13.16 -11.43 -10.99
CA PHE A 150 13.51 -12.70 -10.36
C PHE A 150 12.32 -13.51 -9.84
N THR A 151 11.10 -12.99 -9.85
CA THR A 151 9.89 -13.72 -9.45
C THR A 151 8.66 -13.35 -10.30
N PRO A 152 8.71 -13.56 -11.63
CA PRO A 152 7.65 -13.09 -12.54
C PRO A 152 6.30 -13.77 -12.30
N LEU A 153 6.27 -15.06 -11.97
CA LEU A 153 4.99 -15.77 -11.71
C LEU A 153 4.36 -15.29 -10.41
N PHE A 154 5.18 -15.12 -9.38
CA PHE A 154 4.69 -14.62 -8.09
C PHE A 154 4.25 -13.17 -8.19
N TRP A 155 4.95 -12.34 -8.97
CA TRP A 155 4.52 -10.98 -9.25
C TRP A 155 3.15 -10.92 -9.94
N LEU A 156 2.97 -11.70 -11.02
CA LEU A 156 1.68 -11.79 -11.70
C LEU A 156 0.56 -12.22 -10.74
N TYR A 157 0.86 -13.15 -9.83
CA TYR A 157 -0.06 -13.54 -8.77
C TYR A 157 -0.42 -12.37 -7.84
N LEU A 158 0.57 -11.62 -7.35
CA LEU A 158 0.35 -10.48 -6.46
C LEU A 158 -0.46 -9.37 -7.11
N GLU A 159 -0.22 -9.08 -8.40
CA GLU A 159 -0.83 -7.96 -9.11
C GLU A 159 -2.21 -8.32 -9.70
N TRP A 160 -2.40 -9.52 -10.23
CA TRP A 160 -3.60 -9.87 -11.02
C TRP A 160 -4.59 -10.80 -10.30
N PHE A 161 -4.23 -11.38 -9.16
CA PHE A 161 -5.03 -12.40 -8.48
C PHE A 161 -5.28 -12.09 -6.99
N ASP A 162 -5.33 -10.80 -6.63
CA ASP A 162 -5.43 -10.31 -5.23
C ASP A 162 -4.35 -10.91 -4.30
N GLY A 163 -3.22 -11.35 -4.87
CA GLY A 163 -2.22 -12.11 -4.13
C GLY A 163 -1.56 -11.29 -3.02
N LEU A 164 -1.43 -9.97 -3.23
CA LEU A 164 -0.89 -9.06 -2.23
C LEU A 164 -1.82 -8.95 -1.02
N GLU A 165 -3.12 -8.81 -1.24
CA GLU A 165 -4.12 -8.74 -0.19
C GLU A 165 -4.21 -10.05 0.59
N LYS A 166 -4.18 -11.19 -0.11
CA LYS A 166 -4.16 -12.52 0.53
C LYS A 166 -2.91 -12.71 1.37
N LEU A 167 -1.74 -12.32 0.86
CA LEU A 167 -0.49 -12.32 1.62
C LEU A 167 -0.60 -11.43 2.87
N ILE A 168 -1.22 -10.26 2.75
CA ILE A 168 -1.47 -9.35 3.88
C ILE A 168 -2.39 -9.98 4.94
N VAL A 169 -3.41 -10.74 4.53
CA VAL A 169 -4.28 -11.48 5.46
C VAL A 169 -3.50 -12.58 6.18
N VAL A 170 -2.74 -13.39 5.43
CA VAL A 170 -2.01 -14.55 5.94
C VAL A 170 -0.89 -14.16 6.91
N GLN A 171 -0.16 -13.07 6.64
CA GLN A 171 0.94 -12.63 7.50
C GLN A 171 0.50 -12.20 8.91
N LYS A 172 -0.77 -11.80 9.09
CA LYS A 172 -1.34 -11.34 10.37
C LYS A 172 -0.48 -10.29 11.08
N LYS A 173 0.16 -9.41 10.32
CA LYS A 173 1.15 -8.47 10.83
C LYS A 173 1.23 -7.24 9.93
N GLY A 174 1.37 -6.06 10.54
CA GLY A 174 1.44 -4.81 9.79
C GLY A 174 1.09 -3.56 10.59
N ASN A 175 0.98 -2.44 9.89
CA ASN A 175 0.45 -1.16 10.36
C ASN A 175 -1.07 -1.09 10.14
N CYS A 176 -1.66 0.09 10.33
CA CYS A 176 -3.08 0.32 10.15
C CYS A 176 -3.57 0.08 8.72
N GLY A 177 -2.79 0.45 7.70
CA GLY A 177 -3.11 0.20 6.30
C GLY A 177 -3.17 -1.29 5.97
N GLU A 178 -2.20 -2.07 6.44
CA GLU A 178 -2.20 -3.52 6.25
C GLU A 178 -3.32 -4.22 7.03
N PHE A 179 -3.62 -3.75 8.25
CA PHE A 179 -4.79 -4.22 8.98
C PHE A 179 -6.10 -3.92 8.21
N ALA A 180 -6.25 -2.71 7.68
CA ALA A 180 -7.43 -2.31 6.92
C ALA A 180 -7.60 -3.16 5.66
N ILE A 181 -6.52 -3.41 4.91
CA ILE A 181 -6.55 -4.32 3.75
C ILE A 181 -6.93 -5.73 4.19
N ALA A 182 -6.34 -6.25 5.27
CA ALA A 182 -6.64 -7.59 5.75
C ALA A 182 -8.12 -7.77 6.10
N ILE A 183 -8.71 -6.83 6.84
CA ILE A 183 -10.12 -6.87 7.21
C ILE A 183 -11.04 -6.67 6.01
N LYS A 184 -10.72 -5.72 5.11
CA LYS A 184 -11.47 -5.50 3.85
C LYS A 184 -11.59 -6.83 3.09
N THR A 185 -10.45 -7.48 2.86
CA THR A 185 -10.34 -8.70 2.05
C THR A 185 -11.00 -9.89 2.73
N LEU A 186 -10.73 -10.10 4.02
CA LEU A 186 -11.32 -11.21 4.77
C LEU A 186 -12.85 -11.08 4.88
N LEU A 187 -13.37 -9.89 5.18
CA LEU A 187 -14.82 -9.69 5.28
C LEU A 187 -15.51 -9.84 3.92
N ARG A 188 -14.92 -9.32 2.84
CA ARG A 188 -15.44 -9.51 1.47
C ARG A 188 -15.64 -10.99 1.17
N ASP A 189 -14.63 -11.81 1.45
CA ASP A 189 -14.63 -13.22 1.05
C ASP A 189 -15.42 -14.11 2.02
N VAL A 190 -15.53 -13.73 3.30
CA VAL A 190 -16.35 -14.45 4.30
C VAL A 190 -17.83 -14.13 4.17
N THR A 191 -18.18 -12.87 3.89
CA THR A 191 -19.57 -12.38 3.97
C THR A 191 -20.21 -12.13 2.60
N GLY A 192 -19.41 -11.93 1.55
CA GLY A 192 -19.88 -11.49 0.23
C GLY A 192 -20.33 -10.02 0.18
N LEU A 193 -20.16 -9.27 1.27
CA LEU A 193 -20.54 -7.86 1.34
C LEU A 193 -19.49 -6.96 0.70
N LYS A 194 -19.91 -5.76 0.29
CA LYS A 194 -18.98 -4.74 -0.21
C LYS A 194 -18.14 -4.23 0.95
N THR A 195 -16.83 -4.12 0.71
CA THR A 195 -15.87 -3.56 1.66
C THR A 195 -14.98 -2.55 0.94
N ARG A 196 -14.41 -1.61 1.70
CA ARG A 196 -13.38 -0.69 1.20
C ARG A 196 -12.38 -0.35 2.29
N VAL A 197 -11.25 0.22 1.90
CA VAL A 197 -10.32 0.89 2.82
C VAL A 197 -10.55 2.39 2.69
N VAL A 198 -10.56 3.09 3.82
CA VAL A 198 -10.59 4.56 3.86
C VAL A 198 -9.29 5.05 4.49
N SER A 199 -8.57 5.94 3.81
CA SER A 199 -7.41 6.63 4.34
C SER A 199 -7.79 7.95 5.00
N MET A 200 -7.09 8.30 6.07
CA MET A 200 -7.32 9.46 6.93
C MET A 200 -6.17 10.45 6.80
N GLU A 201 -6.43 11.54 6.08
CA GLU A 201 -5.47 12.61 5.84
C GLU A 201 -5.42 13.57 7.05
N GLY A 202 -4.21 14.01 7.42
CA GLY A 202 -3.95 14.84 8.60
C GLY A 202 -3.66 14.06 9.88
N PHE A 203 -3.87 12.74 9.88
CA PHE A 203 -3.57 11.84 11.01
C PHE A 203 -2.72 10.62 10.63
N ASP A 204 -2.55 10.32 9.33
CA ASP A 204 -1.81 9.16 8.80
C ASP A 204 -2.35 7.83 9.36
N HIS A 205 -3.62 7.56 9.06
CA HIS A 205 -4.29 6.32 9.47
C HIS A 205 -5.15 5.76 8.34
N ALA A 206 -5.44 4.47 8.39
CA ALA A 206 -6.39 3.84 7.46
C ALA A 206 -7.24 2.82 8.21
N PHE A 207 -8.49 2.66 7.78
CA PHE A 207 -9.42 1.72 8.39
C PHE A 207 -10.30 1.02 7.35
N PRO A 208 -10.78 -0.19 7.65
CA PRO A 208 -11.70 -0.90 6.79
C PRO A 208 -13.14 -0.43 7.03
N GLU A 209 -13.95 -0.49 5.97
CA GLU A 209 -15.40 -0.31 6.05
C GLU A 209 -16.15 -1.49 5.43
N LEU A 210 -17.36 -1.72 5.93
CA LEU A 210 -18.31 -2.73 5.46
C LEU A 210 -19.63 -2.05 5.06
N TYR A 211 -20.16 -2.38 3.89
CA TYR A 211 -21.47 -1.92 3.46
C TYR A 211 -22.56 -2.87 3.97
N TRP A 212 -23.43 -2.37 4.82
CA TRP A 212 -24.52 -3.14 5.41
C TRP A 212 -25.80 -2.32 5.47
N ASN A 213 -26.89 -2.90 4.97
CA ASN A 213 -28.24 -2.34 4.99
C ASN A 213 -28.32 -0.87 4.49
N GLY A 214 -27.70 -0.60 3.34
CA GLY A 214 -27.76 0.72 2.70
C GLY A 214 -26.75 1.74 3.21
N SER A 215 -25.82 1.37 4.10
CA SER A 215 -24.85 2.31 4.67
C SER A 215 -23.48 1.69 4.87
N TRP A 216 -22.45 2.55 4.84
CA TRP A 216 -21.09 2.19 5.25
C TRP A 216 -20.95 2.19 6.77
N TRP A 217 -20.15 1.27 7.28
CA TRP A 217 -19.83 1.14 8.69
C TRP A 217 -18.31 1.02 8.85
N VAL A 218 -17.76 1.81 9.76
CA VAL A 218 -16.35 1.84 10.13
C VAL A 218 -16.02 0.64 11.02
N PHE A 219 -15.09 -0.20 10.58
CA PHE A 219 -14.67 -1.45 11.22
C PHE A 219 -13.25 -1.35 11.80
N ASP A 220 -12.89 -0.19 12.37
CA ASP A 220 -11.56 0.07 12.92
C ASP A 220 -11.37 -0.53 14.33
N ALA A 221 -11.22 -1.85 14.38
CA ALA A 221 -11.10 -2.59 15.63
C ALA A 221 -9.80 -2.32 16.40
N ILE A 222 -8.78 -1.73 15.74
CA ILE A 222 -7.45 -1.48 16.33
C ILE A 222 -7.30 -0.08 16.91
N PHE A 223 -8.06 0.93 16.44
CA PHE A 223 -7.77 2.31 16.82
C PHE A 223 -8.98 3.20 17.13
N THR A 224 -9.74 3.63 16.12
CA THR A 224 -10.79 4.63 16.31
C THR A 224 -12.07 4.04 16.89
N THR A 225 -12.49 2.85 16.45
CA THR A 225 -13.74 2.19 16.87
C THR A 225 -13.49 0.81 17.51
N PRO A 226 -12.62 0.66 18.52
CA PRO A 226 -12.13 -0.65 18.97
C PRO A 226 -13.18 -1.50 19.70
N LYS A 227 -14.30 -0.91 20.10
CA LYS A 227 -15.36 -1.56 20.88
C LYS A 227 -16.49 -2.11 20.00
N TYR A 228 -16.91 -1.34 19.00
CA TYR A 228 -18.03 -1.65 18.12
C TYR A 228 -17.90 -0.87 16.82
N PRO A 229 -18.49 -1.35 15.70
CA PRO A 229 -18.48 -0.62 14.45
C PRO A 229 -19.38 0.61 14.52
N VAL A 230 -18.96 1.69 13.86
CA VAL A 230 -19.70 2.96 13.84
C VAL A 230 -20.21 3.23 12.44
N LYS A 231 -21.50 3.56 12.31
CA LYS A 231 -22.07 3.94 11.01
C LYS A 231 -21.35 5.19 10.50
N ALA A 232 -20.93 5.19 9.23
CA ALA A 232 -20.12 6.26 8.65
C ALA A 232 -20.72 7.65 8.91
N GLU A 233 -22.02 7.83 8.66
CA GLU A 233 -22.73 9.11 8.85
C GLU A 233 -22.61 9.69 10.28
N ASN A 234 -22.38 8.85 11.28
CA ASN A 234 -22.24 9.24 12.70
C ASN A 234 -20.77 9.33 13.14
N TYR A 235 -19.82 9.06 12.26
CA TYR A 235 -18.41 8.91 12.60
C TYR A 235 -17.78 10.22 13.09
N ALA A 236 -18.13 11.37 12.48
CA ALA A 236 -17.67 12.67 12.92
C ALA A 236 -18.06 12.96 14.38
N GLU A 237 -19.34 12.78 14.74
CA GLU A 237 -19.79 13.01 16.13
C GLU A 237 -19.19 11.99 17.09
N TYR A 238 -19.12 10.71 16.67
CA TYR A 238 -18.45 9.68 17.46
C TYR A 238 -17.00 10.05 17.78
N LEU A 239 -16.22 10.50 16.79
CA LEU A 239 -14.84 10.92 16.99
C LEU A 239 -14.76 12.16 17.88
N LYS A 240 -15.67 13.12 17.74
CA LYS A 240 -15.72 14.32 18.57
C LYS A 240 -15.93 14.00 20.05
N GLU A 241 -16.78 13.03 20.35
CA GLU A 241 -17.07 12.57 21.72
C GLU A 241 -15.99 11.64 22.29
N ASN A 242 -15.48 10.71 21.49
CA ASN A 242 -14.66 9.59 21.98
C ASN A 242 -13.16 9.72 21.67
N LYS A 243 -12.80 10.50 20.65
CA LYS A 243 -11.44 10.61 20.07
C LYS A 243 -11.16 12.04 19.61
N ARG A 244 -11.41 13.03 20.48
CA ARG A 244 -11.36 14.46 20.13
C ARG A 244 -10.09 14.89 19.38
N ASN A 245 -8.92 14.37 19.74
CA ASN A 245 -7.67 14.69 19.03
C ASN A 245 -7.70 14.23 17.57
N VAL A 246 -8.25 13.04 17.29
CA VAL A 246 -8.43 12.54 15.91
C VAL A 246 -9.42 13.44 15.17
N TYR A 247 -10.56 13.74 15.80
CA TYR A 247 -11.56 14.64 15.22
C TYR A 247 -10.96 16.01 14.87
N GLU A 248 -10.10 16.58 15.71
CA GLU A 248 -9.54 17.91 15.48
C GLU A 248 -8.40 17.93 14.44
N CYS A 249 -7.69 16.81 14.23
CA CYS A 249 -6.57 16.71 13.28
C CYS A 249 -6.95 16.11 11.91
N LEU A 250 -8.06 15.36 11.82
CA LEU A 250 -8.55 14.79 10.57
C LEU A 250 -8.98 15.89 9.59
N ARG A 251 -8.51 15.82 8.35
CA ARG A 251 -8.78 16.85 7.33
C ARG A 251 -9.43 16.31 6.09
N ASN A 252 -9.21 15.05 5.77
CA ASN A 252 -9.91 14.36 4.70
C ASN A 252 -10.04 12.88 5.02
N LEU A 253 -11.02 12.24 4.40
CA LEU A 253 -11.17 10.79 4.34
C LEU A 253 -11.26 10.43 2.87
N LYS A 254 -10.41 9.54 2.38
CA LYS A 254 -10.40 9.14 0.97
C LYS A 254 -10.66 7.65 0.82
N ASP A 255 -11.48 7.29 -0.15
CA ASP A 255 -11.62 5.91 -0.58
C ASP A 255 -10.29 5.43 -1.17
N GLY A 256 -9.75 4.33 -0.64
CA GLY A 256 -8.45 3.80 -1.03
C GLY A 256 -8.38 3.30 -2.48
N GLU A 257 -9.51 3.00 -3.13
CA GLU A 257 -9.54 2.55 -4.53
C GLU A 257 -9.66 3.73 -5.50
N THR A 258 -10.53 4.70 -5.19
CA THR A 258 -10.82 5.81 -6.13
C THR A 258 -10.06 7.09 -5.82
N GLY A 259 -9.49 7.22 -4.61
CA GLY A 259 -8.91 8.47 -4.11
C GLY A 259 -9.93 9.58 -3.83
N THR A 260 -11.23 9.31 -4.04
CA THR A 260 -12.30 10.30 -3.87
C THR A 260 -12.53 10.58 -2.39
N SER A 261 -12.79 11.85 -2.04
CA SER A 261 -13.14 12.21 -0.67
C SER A 261 -14.51 11.62 -0.29
N VAL A 262 -14.53 10.88 0.81
CA VAL A 262 -15.74 10.33 1.45
C VAL A 262 -16.07 11.08 2.75
N LEU A 263 -15.49 12.28 2.94
CA LEU A 263 -15.58 13.06 4.16
C LEU A 263 -17.04 13.40 4.54
N ALA A 264 -17.86 13.79 3.56
CA ALA A 264 -19.28 14.08 3.77
C ALA A 264 -20.09 12.84 4.17
N GLU A 265 -19.78 11.67 3.58
CA GLU A 265 -20.41 10.39 3.95
C GLU A 265 -20.17 10.04 5.42
N HIS A 266 -19.11 10.58 6.01
CA HIS A 266 -18.70 10.33 7.38
C HIS A 266 -19.21 11.38 8.41
N GLY A 267 -20.16 12.22 7.99
CA GLY A 267 -20.80 13.23 8.85
C GLY A 267 -19.98 14.49 9.09
N PHE A 268 -18.85 14.67 8.39
CA PHE A 268 -18.07 15.90 8.46
C PHE A 268 -18.63 16.97 7.51
N GLU A 269 -18.55 18.24 7.93
CA GLU A 269 -18.87 19.36 7.03
C GLU A 269 -17.78 19.48 5.95
N ALA A 270 -18.07 18.94 4.77
CA ALA A 270 -17.20 18.98 3.61
C ALA A 270 -17.68 20.07 2.63
N VAL A 271 -16.72 20.77 2.01
CA VAL A 271 -16.96 21.83 1.02
C VAL A 271 -16.18 21.53 -0.25
N ASN A 272 -16.84 21.59 -1.41
CA ASN A 272 -16.13 21.56 -2.69
C ASN A 272 -15.56 22.94 -2.95
N VAL A 273 -14.27 23.00 -3.26
CA VAL A 273 -13.58 24.25 -3.58
C VAL A 273 -12.90 24.14 -4.93
N MET A 274 -12.74 25.28 -5.59
CA MET A 274 -11.99 25.41 -6.83
C MET A 274 -10.78 26.30 -6.58
N ILE A 275 -9.58 25.75 -6.77
CA ILE A 275 -8.32 26.46 -6.62
C ILE A 275 -7.87 26.92 -8.00
N PHE A 276 -7.66 28.22 -8.14
CA PHE A 276 -7.13 28.87 -9.33
C PHE A 276 -5.67 29.22 -9.09
N ALA A 277 -4.78 28.66 -9.89
CA ALA A 277 -3.37 29.06 -9.91
C ALA A 277 -3.15 30.05 -11.06
N ILE A 278 -2.69 31.26 -10.73
CA ILE A 278 -2.46 32.34 -11.70
C ILE A 278 -0.99 32.74 -11.64
N ILE A 279 -0.29 32.68 -12.77
CA ILE A 279 1.06 33.23 -12.92
C ILE A 279 0.93 34.75 -12.94
N ASP A 280 1.58 35.39 -11.97
CA ASP A 280 1.61 36.84 -11.77
C ASP A 280 3.08 37.30 -11.85
N PRO A 281 3.59 37.57 -13.07
CA PRO A 281 5.00 37.89 -13.29
C PRO A 281 5.37 39.34 -12.94
N ALA A 282 4.39 40.23 -12.71
CA ALA A 282 4.60 41.66 -12.44
C ALA A 282 3.45 42.23 -11.60
N LEU A 283 3.67 43.29 -10.81
CA LEU A 283 2.73 43.90 -9.84
C LEU A 283 1.38 44.46 -10.38
N GLY A 284 0.88 44.04 -11.56
CA GLY A 284 -0.41 44.44 -12.10
C GLY A 284 -1.14 43.34 -12.89
N ASN A 285 -2.47 43.29 -12.75
CA ASN A 285 -3.38 42.28 -13.31
C ASN A 285 -3.41 42.16 -14.86
N ALA A 286 -2.59 42.91 -15.59
CA ALA A 286 -2.62 42.95 -17.05
C ALA A 286 -1.90 41.75 -17.71
N ASP A 287 -1.02 41.07 -16.96
CA ASP A 287 -0.22 39.93 -17.43
C ASP A 287 -0.59 38.60 -16.74
N ASP A 288 -1.70 38.57 -15.99
CA ASP A 288 -2.21 37.37 -15.31
C ASP A 288 -2.47 36.26 -16.35
N LYS A 289 -1.83 35.11 -16.16
CA LYS A 289 -2.06 33.91 -16.99
C LYS A 289 -2.41 32.72 -16.13
N PRO A 290 -3.35 31.86 -16.54
CA PRO A 290 -3.56 30.59 -15.87
C PRO A 290 -2.26 29.79 -15.79
N ALA A 291 -1.98 29.22 -14.62
CA ALA A 291 -0.87 28.30 -14.46
C ALA A 291 -1.35 26.90 -14.83
N GLU A 292 -1.27 26.55 -16.12
CA GLU A 292 -1.61 25.21 -16.62
C GLU A 292 -0.67 24.14 -16.02
N ASN A 293 -1.24 22.98 -15.67
CA ASN A 293 -0.50 21.82 -15.18
C ASN A 293 0.38 22.12 -13.94
N ALA A 294 0.01 23.14 -13.17
CA ALA A 294 0.69 23.52 -11.94
C ALA A 294 0.42 22.46 -10.85
N ASP A 295 1.46 22.09 -10.12
CA ASP A 295 1.33 21.20 -8.96
C ASP A 295 0.71 22.00 -7.80
N VAL A 296 -0.42 21.53 -7.29
CA VAL A 296 -1.11 22.11 -6.13
C VAL A 296 -0.98 21.15 -4.95
N GLU A 297 -0.46 21.65 -3.84
CA GLU A 297 -0.29 20.95 -2.57
C GLU A 297 -1.05 21.70 -1.48
N ILE A 298 -1.84 20.97 -0.69
CA ILE A 298 -2.68 21.53 0.37
C ILE A 298 -2.20 20.96 1.69
N PHE A 299 -1.77 21.83 2.57
CA PHE A 299 -1.28 21.49 3.90
C PHE A 299 -2.28 21.94 4.96
N ALA A 300 -2.52 21.11 5.97
CA ALA A 300 -3.31 21.48 7.14
C ALA A 300 -2.40 21.94 8.28
N LEU A 301 -2.66 23.14 8.82
CA LEU A 301 -1.86 23.72 9.89
C LEU A 301 -1.96 22.92 11.20
N LYS A 302 -3.15 22.40 11.48
CA LYS A 302 -3.38 21.47 12.60
C LYS A 302 -3.51 20.05 12.06
N ASN A 303 -2.51 19.24 12.34
CA ASN A 303 -2.37 17.84 11.95
C ASN A 303 -1.66 17.07 13.09
N TRP A 304 -1.51 15.75 12.95
CA TRP A 304 -0.80 14.93 13.93
C TRP A 304 0.53 14.36 13.40
N TYR A 305 0.59 13.95 12.12
CA TYR A 305 1.83 13.43 11.51
C TYR A 305 2.09 14.04 10.12
N ASP A 306 1.13 13.89 9.20
CA ASP A 306 1.27 14.38 7.83
C ASP A 306 0.46 15.68 7.65
N PRO A 307 1.12 16.84 7.44
CA PRO A 307 0.43 18.07 7.11
C PRO A 307 -0.17 18.03 5.70
N LEU A 308 0.34 17.22 4.76
CA LEU A 308 -0.16 17.17 3.39
C LEU A 308 -1.50 16.43 3.36
N VAL A 309 -2.57 17.14 2.98
CA VAL A 309 -3.95 16.61 3.01
C VAL A 309 -4.61 16.54 1.64
N GLY A 310 -3.98 17.16 0.64
CA GLY A 310 -4.42 17.12 -0.75
C GLY A 310 -3.29 17.45 -1.70
N ARG A 311 -3.29 16.79 -2.86
CA ARG A 311 -2.39 17.09 -3.97
C ARG A 311 -3.12 16.87 -5.29
N GLY A 312 -2.86 17.72 -6.27
CA GLY A 312 -3.36 17.56 -7.62
C GLY A 312 -2.65 18.47 -8.60
N LYS A 313 -3.20 18.56 -9.81
CA LYS A 313 -2.72 19.44 -10.87
C LYS A 313 -3.86 20.30 -11.39
N THR A 314 -3.52 21.51 -11.81
CA THR A 314 -4.47 22.38 -12.51
C THR A 314 -4.67 21.94 -13.95
N ASP A 315 -5.85 22.23 -14.49
CA ASP A 315 -6.19 22.07 -15.90
C ASP A 315 -5.63 23.21 -16.78
N GLU A 316 -6.02 23.23 -18.07
CA GLU A 316 -5.66 24.27 -19.05
C GLU A 316 -6.11 25.68 -18.64
N GLU A 317 -7.14 25.78 -17.79
CA GLU A 317 -7.66 27.04 -17.25
C GLU A 317 -7.04 27.41 -15.90
N GLY A 318 -6.03 26.65 -15.43
CA GLY A 318 -5.36 26.88 -14.15
C GLY A 318 -6.21 26.48 -12.94
N LYS A 319 -7.23 25.64 -13.13
CA LYS A 319 -8.18 25.22 -12.08
C LYS A 319 -7.88 23.84 -11.55
N TYR A 320 -8.01 23.68 -10.24
CA TYR A 320 -7.97 22.39 -9.56
C TYR A 320 -9.14 22.28 -8.58
N GLN A 321 -9.99 21.28 -8.77
CA GLN A 321 -11.15 21.03 -7.91
C GLN A 321 -10.81 20.00 -6.83
N THR A 322 -11.21 20.28 -5.59
CA THR A 322 -11.00 19.36 -4.46
C THR A 322 -12.06 19.54 -3.37
N VAL A 323 -12.05 18.63 -2.39
CA VAL A 323 -12.91 18.67 -1.20
C VAL A 323 -12.06 19.00 0.02
N LEU A 324 -12.48 20.03 0.76
CA LEU A 324 -11.88 20.41 2.03
C LEU A 324 -12.91 20.28 3.15
N ARG A 325 -12.43 20.20 4.39
CA ARG A 325 -13.28 20.23 5.58
C ARG A 325 -13.53 21.69 5.95
N ARG A 326 -14.80 22.05 6.16
CA ARG A 326 -15.17 23.32 6.81
C ARG A 326 -14.56 23.32 8.21
N TYR A 327 -14.01 24.45 8.66
CA TYR A 327 -13.27 24.61 9.94
C TYR A 327 -11.83 24.05 9.99
N GLY A 328 -11.22 23.64 8.87
CA GLY A 328 -9.78 23.38 8.83
C GLY A 328 -8.98 24.63 8.46
N ASP A 329 -7.82 24.86 9.07
CA ASP A 329 -6.89 25.90 8.60
C ASP A 329 -5.89 25.28 7.62
N TYR A 330 -5.75 25.90 6.44
CA TYR A 330 -5.01 25.35 5.32
C TYR A 330 -3.95 26.32 4.79
N VAL A 331 -2.84 25.76 4.29
CA VAL A 331 -1.87 26.45 3.44
C VAL A 331 -1.88 25.76 2.09
N ILE A 332 -2.15 26.52 1.03
CA ILE A 332 -2.14 26.02 -0.34
C ILE A 332 -0.88 26.53 -1.01
N VAL A 333 -0.10 25.60 -1.56
CA VAL A 333 1.10 25.88 -2.34
C VAL A 333 0.82 25.47 -3.77
N ALA A 334 1.02 26.38 -4.72
CA ALA A 334 0.93 26.10 -6.14
C ALA A 334 2.29 26.38 -6.80
N LYS A 335 2.76 25.45 -7.62
CA LYS A 335 4.06 25.52 -8.32
C LYS A 335 3.84 25.33 -9.82
N SER A 336 4.38 26.23 -10.64
CA SER A 336 4.31 26.08 -12.09
C SER A 336 5.04 24.80 -12.54
N SER A 337 4.61 24.23 -13.66
CA SER A 337 5.17 22.98 -14.21
C SER A 337 6.68 23.07 -14.52
N ASP A 338 7.19 24.27 -14.80
CA ASP A 338 8.61 24.56 -15.02
C ASP A 338 9.39 24.92 -13.75
N GLY A 339 8.71 24.96 -12.59
CA GLY A 339 9.28 25.26 -11.28
C GLY A 339 9.71 26.72 -11.07
N ARG A 340 9.47 27.62 -12.04
CA ARG A 340 9.92 29.03 -11.98
C ARG A 340 9.01 29.94 -11.16
N PHE A 341 7.77 29.53 -10.94
CA PHE A 341 6.78 30.34 -10.23
C PHE A 341 6.16 29.55 -9.08
N VAL A 342 6.04 30.20 -7.93
CA VAL A 342 5.47 29.60 -6.71
C VAL A 342 4.53 30.60 -6.05
N GLY A 343 3.38 30.10 -5.60
CA GLY A 343 2.40 30.85 -4.82
C GLY A 343 2.08 30.10 -3.53
N VAL A 344 1.87 30.86 -2.45
CA VAL A 344 1.48 30.32 -1.14
C VAL A 344 0.33 31.16 -0.61
N LEU A 345 -0.74 30.50 -0.18
CA LEU A 345 -1.92 31.16 0.39
C LEU A 345 -2.37 30.42 1.65
N GLU A 346 -2.57 31.16 2.75
CA GLU A 346 -3.22 30.65 3.94
C GLU A 346 -4.73 30.91 3.88
N ILE A 347 -5.53 29.93 4.31
CA ILE A 347 -6.98 29.94 4.22
C ILE A 347 -7.59 29.43 5.51
N ASP A 348 -8.49 30.21 6.08
CA ASP A 348 -9.36 29.78 7.17
C ASP A 348 -10.58 29.02 6.61
N GLY A 349 -10.67 27.73 6.90
CA GLY A 349 -11.75 26.88 6.42
C GLY A 349 -13.13 27.23 6.99
N ARG A 350 -13.23 28.16 7.95
CA ARG A 350 -14.51 28.76 8.37
C ARG A 350 -15.13 29.63 7.29
N GLU A 351 -14.30 30.24 6.46
CA GLU A 351 -14.72 31.15 5.39
C GLU A 351 -15.12 30.38 4.11
N LEU A 352 -14.81 29.08 4.06
CA LEU A 352 -15.14 28.24 2.93
C LEU A 352 -16.61 27.86 2.89
N SER A 353 -17.15 27.88 1.67
CA SER A 353 -18.50 27.45 1.32
C SER A 353 -18.43 26.54 0.09
N ASN A 354 -19.52 25.82 -0.19
CA ASN A 354 -19.56 24.95 -1.36
C ASN A 354 -19.50 25.80 -2.64
N GLY A 355 -18.52 25.55 -3.49
CA GLY A 355 -18.23 26.36 -4.68
C GLY A 355 -17.32 27.55 -4.43
N SER A 356 -16.69 27.67 -3.24
CA SER A 356 -15.70 28.72 -2.99
C SER A 356 -14.55 28.65 -4.00
N GLU A 357 -14.23 29.80 -4.57
CA GLU A 357 -13.09 29.99 -5.46
C GLU A 357 -11.90 30.55 -4.67
N ILE A 358 -10.76 29.90 -4.79
CA ILE A 358 -9.53 30.23 -4.07
C ILE A 358 -8.49 30.61 -5.11
N VAL A 359 -8.00 31.85 -5.08
CA VAL A 359 -6.99 32.32 -6.05
C VAL A 359 -5.61 32.34 -5.41
N VAL A 360 -4.73 31.47 -5.91
CA VAL A 360 -3.30 31.43 -5.55
C VAL A 360 -2.52 32.12 -6.65
N ARG A 361 -1.90 33.26 -6.33
CA ARG A 361 -1.01 34.00 -7.25
C ARG A 361 0.41 33.47 -7.12
N LEU A 362 0.99 33.06 -8.25
CA LEU A 362 2.33 32.49 -8.35
C LEU A 362 3.29 33.57 -8.82
N HIS A 363 4.28 33.86 -7.99
CA HIS A 363 5.32 34.84 -8.29
C HIS A 363 6.60 34.15 -8.71
N LYS A 364 7.43 34.86 -9.48
CA LYS A 364 8.72 34.35 -9.92
C LYS A 364 9.58 34.06 -8.69
N TYR A 365 10.07 32.83 -8.61
CA TYR A 365 11.00 32.37 -7.58
C TYR A 365 12.40 32.37 -8.20
N GLU A 366 13.31 33.18 -7.66
CA GLU A 366 14.72 33.28 -8.11
C GLU A 366 15.67 32.41 -7.29
#